data_AF-H2J8N3-F1
#
_entry.id   AF-H2J8N3-F1
#
_cell.length_a   1.000
_cell.length_b   1.000
_cell.length_c   1.000
_cell.angle_alpha   90.00
_cell.angle_beta   90.00
_cell.angle_gamma   90.00
#
_symmetry.space_group_name_H-M   'P 1'
#
loop_
_entity.id
_entity.type
_entity.pdbx_description
1 polymer ?
#
loop_
_entity_poly.entity_id
_entity_poly.type
_entity_poly.pdbx_seq_one_letter_code
_entity_poly.pdbx_strand_id
1 'polypeptide(L)'
;MSTSQTFVDWATLDRISFSMDSVESFNTVIDKFIASLDDSVKLIALGEELHGGEGFLMLRNRLFQRLAEVHGFSAIAIESSFQKGHIVNEYVNGNGSDSYESIKENGFSHGFGLLEANRVSILFQFCRMDSSRSTSLFAIWYSVCNNRSRFGYI
;
A
#
# COMPACT_ATOMS: atom_id res chain seq x y z
N MET A 1 -21.86 -14.02 29.99
CA MET A 1 -21.52 -13.13 28.86
C MET A 1 -21.64 -13.92 27.58
N SER A 2 -22.22 -13.35 26.52
CA SER A 2 -22.19 -13.98 25.20
C SER A 2 -20.77 -13.90 24.63
N THR A 3 -20.39 -14.86 23.80
CA THR A 3 -19.09 -14.87 23.10
C THR A 3 -18.84 -13.59 22.30
N SER A 4 -19.90 -12.96 21.79
CA SER A 4 -19.82 -11.67 21.08
C SER A 4 -19.41 -10.51 22.00
N GLN A 5 -19.91 -10.46 23.24
CA GLN A 5 -19.58 -9.38 24.17
C GLN A 5 -18.12 -9.47 24.61
N THR A 6 -17.64 -10.69 24.89
CA THR A 6 -16.24 -10.92 25.26
C THR A 6 -15.27 -10.48 24.16
N PHE A 7 -15.60 -10.72 22.88
CA PHE A 7 -14.79 -10.23 21.76
C PHE A 7 -14.76 -8.71 21.67
N VAL A 8 -15.92 -8.05 21.81
CA VAL A 8 -16.01 -6.58 21.78
C VAL A 8 -15.23 -5.95 22.92
N ASP A 9 -15.32 -6.51 24.13
CA ASP A 9 -14.59 -6.02 25.30
C ASP A 9 -13.08 -6.13 25.08
N TRP A 10 -12.60 -7.29 24.61
CA TRP A 10 -11.21 -7.51 24.24
C TRP A 10 -10.74 -6.52 23.16
N ALA A 11 -11.46 -6.41 22.05
CA ALA A 11 -11.10 -5.51 20.96
C ALA A 11 -11.10 -4.03 21.40
N THR A 12 -11.98 -3.65 22.33
CA THR A 12 -12.04 -2.28 22.87
C THR A 12 -10.84 -1.98 23.77
N LEU A 13 -10.36 -2.97 24.52
CA LEU A 13 -9.21 -2.84 25.41
C LEU A 13 -7.88 -2.87 24.64
N ASP A 14 -7.79 -3.70 23.60
CA ASP A 14 -6.54 -3.97 22.89
C ASP A 14 -6.40 -3.20 21.55
N ARG A 15 -7.39 -2.39 21.16
CA ARG A 15 -7.29 -1.56 19.94
C ARG A 15 -6.19 -0.51 20.04
N ILE A 16 -5.53 -0.29 18.92
CA ILE A 16 -4.66 0.88 18.75
C ILE A 16 -5.48 1.99 18.11
N SER A 17 -5.78 3.03 18.89
CA SER A 17 -6.53 4.19 18.39
C SER A 17 -5.60 5.19 17.71
N PHE A 18 -5.99 5.68 16.54
CA PHE A 18 -5.31 6.77 15.83
C PHE A 18 -6.34 7.72 15.20
N SER A 19 -5.90 8.93 14.87
CA SER A 19 -6.68 9.88 14.06
C SER A 19 -6.07 10.05 12.68
N MET A 20 -6.90 10.05 11.65
CA MET A 20 -6.50 10.40 10.28
C MET A 20 -6.32 11.90 10.08
N ASP A 21 -6.70 12.74 11.04
CA ASP A 21 -6.52 14.20 10.94
C ASP A 21 -5.17 14.66 11.53
N SER A 22 -4.51 13.80 12.31
CA SER A 22 -3.21 14.08 12.91
C SER A 22 -2.13 13.15 12.36
N VAL A 23 -1.22 13.71 11.56
CA VAL A 23 -0.06 12.99 11.02
C VAL A 23 0.81 12.45 12.14
N GLU A 24 1.02 13.22 13.21
CA GLU A 24 1.82 12.80 14.36
C GLU A 24 1.20 11.62 15.11
N SER A 25 -0.11 11.67 15.36
CA SER A 25 -0.85 10.57 15.99
C SER A 25 -0.76 9.29 15.15
N PHE A 26 -0.98 9.42 13.84
CA PHE A 26 -0.89 8.30 12.90
C PHE A 26 0.53 7.70 12.89
N ASN A 27 1.56 8.53 12.70
CA ASN A 27 2.95 8.09 12.65
C ASN A 27 3.37 7.40 13.95
N THR A 28 2.98 7.95 15.11
CA THR A 28 3.26 7.33 16.42
C THR A 28 2.68 5.92 16.52
N VAL A 29 1.49 5.69 15.96
CA VAL A 29 0.85 4.37 15.96
C VAL A 29 1.57 3.41 15.01
N ILE A 30 1.97 3.86 13.82
CA ILE A 30 2.75 3.03 12.89
C ILE A 30 4.10 2.66 13.50
N ASP A 31 4.78 3.60 14.16
CA ASP A 31 6.08 3.33 14.79
C ASP A 31 5.96 2.29 15.91
N LYS A 32 4.92 2.39 16.74
CA LYS A 32 4.63 1.39 17.78
C LYS A 32 4.29 0.03 17.19
N PHE A 33 3.53 0.00 16.10
CA PHE A 33 3.19 -1.23 15.40
C PHE A 33 4.48 -1.91 14.89
N ILE A 34 5.35 -1.19 14.19
CA ILE A 34 6.61 -1.76 13.68
C ILE A 34 7.52 -2.21 14.83
N ALA A 35 7.63 -1.43 15.90
CA ALA A 35 8.43 -1.80 17.08
C ALA A 35 7.89 -3.03 17.83
N SER A 36 6.64 -3.45 17.59
CA SER A 36 6.05 -4.67 18.15
C SER A 36 6.31 -5.92 17.30
N LEU A 37 6.81 -5.76 16.08
CA LEU A 37 7.15 -6.85 15.19
C LEU A 37 8.57 -7.35 15.47
N ASP A 38 8.85 -8.59 15.06
CA ASP A 38 10.21 -9.12 15.07
C ASP A 38 11.05 -8.50 13.96
N ASP A 39 12.35 -8.26 14.21
CA ASP A 39 13.29 -7.66 13.25
C ASP A 39 13.43 -8.47 11.94
N SER A 40 13.06 -9.76 11.96
CA SER A 40 13.02 -10.64 10.78
C SER A 40 11.87 -10.34 9.83
N VAL A 41 10.87 -9.54 10.23
CA VAL A 41 9.77 -9.16 9.34
C VAL A 41 10.29 -8.26 8.22
N LYS A 42 10.23 -8.76 6.98
CA LYS A 42 10.63 -8.03 5.76
C LYS A 42 9.46 -7.67 4.84
N LEU A 43 8.26 -8.15 5.15
CA LEU A 43 7.08 -7.97 4.33
C LEU A 43 5.88 -7.63 5.21
N ILE A 44 5.16 -6.58 4.84
CA ILE A 44 3.88 -6.19 5.45
C ILE A 44 2.84 -6.21 4.34
N ALA A 45 1.79 -7.01 4.53
CA ALA A 45 0.66 -7.08 3.62
C ALA A 45 -0.50 -6.26 4.21
N LEU A 46 -1.14 -5.44 3.37
CA LEU A 46 -2.31 -4.66 3.72
C LEU A 46 -3.45 -5.05 2.79
N GLY A 47 -4.49 -5.67 3.35
CA GLY A 47 -5.74 -5.97 2.64
C GLY A 47 -6.75 -4.83 2.76
N GLU A 48 -7.69 -4.75 1.82
CA GLU A 48 -8.76 -3.74 1.82
C GLU A 48 -10.14 -4.37 2.03
N GLU A 49 -11.03 -3.68 2.75
CA GLU A 49 -12.41 -4.13 3.00
C GLU A 49 -13.32 -3.91 1.79
N LEU A 50 -13.12 -2.81 1.05
CA LEU A 50 -13.86 -2.45 -0.14
C LEU A 50 -12.93 -1.82 -1.18
N HIS A 51 -12.96 -2.36 -2.40
CA HIS A 51 -12.14 -1.86 -3.50
C HIS A 51 -12.39 -0.37 -3.77
N GLY A 52 -11.35 0.44 -3.65
CA GLY A 52 -11.36 1.85 -4.03
C GLY A 52 -11.96 2.82 -3.00
N GLY A 53 -12.15 2.40 -1.74
CA GLY A 53 -12.60 3.30 -0.68
C GLY A 53 -11.58 4.40 -0.38
N GLU A 54 -11.95 5.67 -0.58
CA GLU A 54 -11.04 6.82 -0.45
C GLU A 54 -10.30 6.87 0.90
N GLY A 55 -11.02 6.68 2.00
CA GLY A 55 -10.41 6.67 3.34
C GLY A 55 -9.34 5.59 3.51
N PHE A 56 -9.57 4.40 2.94
CA PHE A 56 -8.59 3.31 2.97
C PHE A 56 -7.36 3.63 2.12
N LEU A 57 -7.56 4.17 0.91
CA LEU A 57 -6.46 4.57 0.03
C LEU A 57 -5.59 5.68 0.65
N MET A 58 -6.22 6.64 1.33
CA MET A 58 -5.50 7.67 2.10
C MET A 58 -4.68 7.06 3.24
N LEU A 59 -5.26 6.13 4.00
CA LEU A 59 -4.56 5.41 5.07
C LEU A 59 -3.36 4.63 4.52
N ARG A 60 -3.56 3.87 3.44
CA ARG A 60 -2.50 3.11 2.76
C ARG A 60 -1.35 4.03 2.34
N ASN A 61 -1.65 5.19 1.76
CA ASN A 61 -0.61 6.13 1.33
C ASN A 61 0.25 6.66 2.48
N ARG A 62 -0.39 7.04 3.59
CA ARG A 62 0.33 7.51 4.77
C ARG A 62 1.17 6.41 5.41
N LEU A 63 0.64 5.19 5.43
CA LEU A 63 1.39 4.01 5.87
C LEU A 63 2.64 3.82 5.00
N PHE A 64 2.50 3.77 3.68
CA PHE A 64 3.63 3.62 2.76
C PHE A 64 4.68 4.71 2.96
N GLN A 65 4.25 5.97 3.08
CA GLN A 65 5.15 7.08 3.33
C GLN A 65 5.96 6.86 4.62
N ARG A 66 5.31 6.53 5.75
CA ARG A 66 6.00 6.33 7.02
C ARG A 66 6.95 5.12 6.99
N LEU A 67 6.54 4.03 6.33
CA LEU A 67 7.34 2.82 6.20
C LEU A 67 8.62 3.05 5.37
N ALA A 68 8.56 3.86 4.31
CA ALA A 68 9.74 4.25 3.55
C ALA A 68 10.64 5.21 4.32
N GLU A 69 10.07 6.30 4.85
CA GLU A 69 10.84 7.40 5.44
C GLU A 69 11.62 6.98 6.68
N VAL A 70 11.04 6.12 7.53
CA VAL A 70 11.58 5.83 8.86
C VAL A 70 11.91 4.36 9.07
N HIS A 71 11.15 3.45 8.47
CA HIS A 71 11.31 2.01 8.71
C HIS A 71 12.06 1.27 7.60
N GLY A 72 12.54 1.99 6.58
CA GLY A 72 13.45 1.46 5.56
C GLY A 72 12.83 0.51 4.54
N PHE A 73 11.50 0.46 4.43
CA PHE A 73 10.83 -0.30 3.38
C PHE A 73 11.06 0.38 2.02
N SER A 74 11.69 -0.32 1.09
CA SER A 74 12.07 0.22 -0.22
C SER A 74 11.25 -0.34 -1.37
N ALA A 75 10.19 -1.10 -1.08
CA ALA A 75 9.36 -1.68 -2.11
C ALA A 75 7.88 -1.66 -1.75
N ILE A 76 7.05 -1.39 -2.76
CA ILE A 76 5.59 -1.49 -2.68
C ILE A 76 5.14 -2.55 -3.67
N ALA A 77 4.21 -3.38 -3.22
CA ALA A 77 3.45 -4.28 -4.08
C ALA A 77 2.00 -3.79 -4.17
N ILE A 78 1.53 -3.48 -5.37
CA ILE A 78 0.12 -3.11 -5.61
C ILE A 78 -0.58 -4.27 -6.33
N GLU A 79 -1.83 -4.55 -5.94
CA GLU A 79 -2.72 -5.44 -6.68
C GLU A 79 -3.02 -4.85 -8.06
N SER A 80 -2.20 -5.21 -9.04
CA SER A 80 -2.31 -4.71 -10.40
C SER A 80 -1.69 -5.69 -11.38
N SER A 81 -1.94 -5.51 -12.68
CA SER A 81 -1.28 -6.33 -13.69
C SER A 81 0.23 -6.10 -13.66
N PHE A 82 1.01 -7.18 -13.71
CA PHE A 82 2.47 -7.15 -13.71
C PHE A 82 3.04 -6.22 -14.80
N GLN A 83 2.51 -6.31 -16.03
CA GLN A 83 2.96 -5.53 -17.18
C GLN A 83 2.78 -4.02 -16.94
N LYS A 84 1.61 -3.62 -16.42
CA LYS A 84 1.36 -2.20 -16.13
C LYS A 84 2.16 -1.72 -14.92
N GLY A 85 2.38 -2.57 -13.91
CA GLY A 85 3.27 -2.29 -12.79
C GLY A 85 4.70 -1.97 -13.23
N HIS A 86 5.22 -2.68 -14.24
CA HIS A 86 6.54 -2.39 -14.82
C HIS A 86 6.60 -0.98 -15.43
N ILE A 87 5.55 -0.55 -16.15
CA ILE A 87 5.47 0.82 -16.71
C ILE A 87 5.55 1.87 -15.59
N VAL A 88 4.81 1.66 -14.49
CA VAL A 88 4.87 2.56 -13.33
C VAL A 88 6.26 2.52 -12.69
N ASN A 89 6.88 1.34 -12.57
CA ASN A 89 8.23 1.18 -12.02
C ASN A 89 9.29 1.95 -12.83
N GLU A 90 9.26 1.88 -14.17
CA GLU A 90 10.17 2.65 -15.00
C GLU A 90 9.92 4.16 -14.88
N TYR A 91 8.65 4.56 -14.83
CA TYR A 91 8.29 5.96 -14.61
C TYR A 91 8.85 6.48 -13.28
N VAL A 92 8.61 5.80 -12.15
CA VAL A 92 9.07 6.25 -10.81
C VAL A 92 10.59 6.26 -10.64
N ASN A 93 11.30 5.38 -11.35
CA ASN A 93 12.77 5.37 -11.38
C ASN A 93 13.37 6.41 -12.34
N GLY A 94 12.54 7.14 -13.09
CA GLY A 94 12.99 8.15 -14.06
C GLY A 94 13.52 7.56 -15.37
N ASN A 95 13.29 6.28 -15.61
CA ASN A 95 13.68 5.59 -16.84
C ASN A 95 12.59 5.67 -17.93
N GLY A 96 11.35 6.01 -17.56
CA GLY A 96 10.22 6.14 -18.48
C GLY A 96 10.14 7.52 -19.15
N SER A 97 9.72 7.55 -20.41
CA SER A 97 9.39 8.80 -21.14
C SER A 97 7.91 9.17 -21.08
N ASP A 98 7.09 8.33 -20.44
CA ASP A 98 5.65 8.52 -20.34
C ASP A 98 5.30 9.72 -19.45
N SER A 99 4.24 10.43 -19.85
CA SER A 99 3.69 11.52 -19.03
C SER A 99 2.95 10.96 -17.82
N TYR A 100 2.84 11.78 -16.77
CA TYR A 100 2.03 11.46 -15.60
C TYR A 100 0.60 11.00 -15.94
N GLU A 101 -0.05 11.68 -16.90
CA GLU A 101 -1.40 11.31 -17.35
C GLU A 101 -1.43 9.95 -18.06
N SER A 102 -0.43 9.65 -18.89
CA SER A 102 -0.29 8.32 -19.51
C SER A 102 -0.19 7.22 -18.45
N ILE A 103 0.55 7.47 -17.37
CA ILE A 103 0.75 6.49 -16.30
C ILE A 103 -0.53 6.29 -15.48
N LYS A 104 -1.31 7.35 -15.23
CA LYS A 104 -2.63 7.21 -14.58
C LYS A 104 -3.58 6.33 -15.38
N GLU A 105 -3.61 6.51 -16.70
CA GLU A 105 -4.53 5.78 -17.57
C GLU A 105 -4.05 4.34 -17.83
N ASN A 106 -2.75 4.17 -18.05
CA ASN A 106 -2.20 2.93 -18.60
C ASN A 106 -1.37 2.12 -17.58
N GLY A 107 -0.86 2.73 -16.53
CA GLY A 107 0.05 2.13 -15.55
C GLY A 107 -0.62 1.23 -14.50
N PHE A 108 -1.95 1.23 -14.39
CA PHE A 108 -2.65 0.35 -13.46
C PHE A 108 -3.83 -0.38 -14.12
N SER A 109 -4.10 -1.60 -13.66
CA SER A 109 -5.34 -2.31 -13.96
C SER A 109 -6.48 -1.85 -13.03
N HIS A 110 -7.71 -2.27 -13.34
CA HIS A 110 -8.91 -2.02 -12.53
C HIS A 110 -9.23 -0.53 -12.28
N GLY A 111 -8.73 0.37 -13.14
CA GLY A 111 -8.96 1.80 -13.02
C GLY A 111 -8.25 2.47 -11.83
N PHE A 112 -7.32 1.78 -11.16
CA PHE A 112 -6.66 2.29 -9.96
C PHE A 112 -5.97 3.63 -10.17
N GLY A 113 -5.35 3.88 -11.32
CA GLY A 113 -4.68 5.16 -11.59
C GLY A 113 -5.64 6.35 -11.78
N LEU A 114 -6.95 6.11 -11.93
CA LEU A 114 -7.98 7.15 -12.01
C LEU A 114 -8.53 7.55 -10.64
N LEU A 115 -8.24 6.78 -9.59
CA LEU A 115 -8.67 7.11 -8.24
C LEU A 115 -7.80 8.27 -7.71
N GLU A 116 -8.45 9.31 -7.19
CA GLU A 116 -7.80 10.52 -6.70
C GLU A 116 -6.79 10.21 -5.59
N ALA A 117 -7.13 9.29 -4.69
CA ALA A 117 -6.23 8.83 -3.65
C ALA A 117 -5.09 7.94 -4.18
N ASN A 118 -5.10 7.51 -5.44
CA ASN A 118 -4.00 6.77 -6.08
C ASN A 118 -3.16 7.66 -7.00
N ARG A 119 -3.26 8.99 -6.87
CA ARG A 119 -2.38 9.92 -7.61
C ARG A 119 -0.95 9.42 -7.56
N VAL A 120 -0.41 9.13 -8.74
CA VAL A 120 0.91 8.52 -8.91
C VAL A 120 1.98 9.37 -8.23
N SER A 121 1.72 10.66 -7.99
CA SER A 121 2.57 11.56 -7.20
C SER A 121 2.90 11.04 -5.80
N ILE A 122 2.00 10.30 -5.13
CA ILE A 122 2.32 9.66 -3.84
C ILE A 122 3.35 8.53 -4.03
N LEU A 123 3.18 7.69 -5.06
CA LEU A 123 4.13 6.61 -5.39
C LEU A 123 5.46 7.17 -5.92
N PHE A 124 5.39 8.29 -6.64
CA PHE A 124 6.54 9.05 -7.12
C PHE A 124 7.33 9.66 -5.97
N GLN A 125 6.62 10.25 -5.01
CA GLN A 125 7.23 10.77 -3.79
C GLN A 125 7.95 9.63 -3.07
N PHE A 126 7.31 8.47 -2.89
CA PHE A 126 7.92 7.28 -2.29
C PHE A 126 9.27 6.91 -2.95
N CYS A 127 9.36 6.90 -4.28
CA CYS A 127 10.59 6.53 -4.98
C CYS A 127 11.68 7.62 -4.98
N ARG A 128 11.32 8.90 -4.82
CA ARG A 128 12.28 10.01 -4.77
C ARG A 128 12.86 10.29 -3.38
N MET A 129 12.28 9.75 -2.32
CA MET A 129 12.64 10.13 -0.95
C MET A 129 13.99 9.60 -0.49
N ASP A 130 14.54 8.58 -1.16
CA ASP A 130 15.91 8.15 -0.93
C ASP A 130 16.64 7.83 -2.26
N SER A 131 17.21 8.87 -2.88
CA SER A 131 18.05 8.73 -4.08
C SER A 131 19.32 7.87 -3.89
N SER A 132 19.64 7.47 -2.64
CA SER A 132 20.74 6.55 -2.32
C SER A 132 20.29 5.08 -2.26
N ARG A 133 18.99 4.80 -2.31
CA ARG A 133 18.42 3.45 -2.27
C ARG A 133 17.62 3.15 -3.53
N SER A 134 17.88 1.98 -4.12
CA SER A 134 17.07 1.46 -5.22
C SER A 134 15.67 1.14 -4.68
N THR A 135 14.71 2.02 -4.95
CA THR A 135 13.30 1.81 -4.60
C THR A 135 12.64 1.03 -5.72
N SER A 136 11.95 -0.06 -5.41
CA SER A 136 11.35 -0.94 -6.41
C SER A 136 9.84 -1.01 -6.22
N LEU A 137 9.07 -0.60 -7.24
CA LEU A 137 7.64 -0.85 -7.26
C LEU A 137 7.40 -2.18 -7.96
N PHE A 138 6.95 -3.18 -7.21
CA PHE A 138 6.49 -4.44 -7.76
C PHE A 138 4.96 -4.40 -7.91
N ALA A 139 4.42 -5.08 -8.90
CA ALA A 139 2.99 -5.36 -8.96
C ALA A 139 2.80 -6.84 -8.66
N ILE A 140 1.90 -7.15 -7.72
CA ILE A 140 1.51 -8.53 -7.44
C ILE A 140 0.19 -8.78 -8.18
N TRP A 141 0.21 -9.82 -9.01
CA TRP A 141 -0.96 -10.34 -9.69
C TRP A 141 -1.75 -11.23 -8.73
N TYR A 142 -3.03 -10.92 -8.50
CA TYR A 142 -4.00 -11.93 -8.09
C TYR A 142 -5.19 -11.86 -9.06
N SER A 143 -5.56 -13.00 -9.66
CA SER A 143 -6.82 -13.06 -10.38
C SER A 143 -7.92 -13.04 -9.33
N VAL A 144 -8.78 -12.03 -9.38
CA VAL A 144 -10.08 -12.08 -8.70
C VAL A 144 -10.73 -13.38 -9.15
N CYS A 145 -10.90 -14.31 -8.21
CA CYS A 145 -11.69 -15.52 -8.37
C CYS A 145 -13.14 -15.11 -8.63
N ASN A 146 -13.45 -14.72 -9.86
CA ASN A 146 -14.82 -14.80 -10.35
C ASN A 146 -14.96 -16.17 -11.01
N ASN A 147 -15.80 -16.99 -10.38
CA ASN A 147 -16.12 -18.39 -10.67
C ASN A 147 -15.64 -18.99 -12.02
N ARG A 148 -14.92 -20.12 -11.91
CA ARG A 148 -14.39 -21.02 -12.95
C ARG A 148 -13.09 -20.56 -13.62
N SER A 149 -11.96 -20.99 -13.05
CA SER A 149 -10.99 -21.92 -13.67
C SER A 149 -9.65 -21.90 -12.92
N ARG A 150 -8.95 -23.04 -12.94
CA ARG A 150 -7.79 -23.40 -12.10
C ARG A 150 -6.57 -22.48 -12.27
N PHE A 151 -5.92 -22.17 -11.15
CA PHE A 151 -4.65 -21.44 -11.05
C PHE A 151 -3.44 -22.38 -11.09
N GLY A 152 -2.32 -21.86 -11.60
CA GLY A 152 -0.97 -22.35 -11.36
C GLY A 152 -0.06 -21.16 -11.05
N TYR A 153 0.72 -21.27 -9.98
CA TYR A 153 1.76 -20.30 -9.58
C TYR A 153 3.12 -20.75 -10.11
N ILE A 154 4.01 -19.77 -10.34
CA ILE A 154 5.45 -19.93 -10.11
C ILE A 154 5.81 -18.94 -9.02
#